data_AF-A0A2E8GE16-F1
#
_entry.id   AF-A0A2E8GE16-F1
#
_cell.length_a   1.000
_cell.length_b   1.000
_cell.length_c   1.000
_cell.angle_alpha   90.00
_cell.angle_beta   90.00
_cell.angle_gamma   90.00
#
_symmetry.space_group_name_H-M   'P 1'
#
loop_
_entity.id
_entity.type
_entity.pdbx_description
1 polymer ?
#
loop_
_entity_poly.entity_id
_entity_poly.type
_entity_poly.pdbx_seq_one_letter_code
_entity_poly.pdbx_strand_id
1 'polypeptide(L)'
;MVSRADHIAGLDVGRLTPVDIEYFFKTLPPRVPKRVSEDHQVLLRQLCLRLHDLAAYLGDPLAESFDQNDVSRVLSSIGERLERMKRREWRARVAGTRVLQHLRDEIGEISADLYEMSTG
;
A
#
# COMPACT_ATOMS: atom_id res chain seq x y z
N MET A 1 18.74 -15.45 -1.07
CA MET A 1 17.58 -14.55 -1.22
C MET A 1 16.50 -15.03 -0.29
N VAL A 2 15.91 -14.13 0.50
CA VAL A 2 14.67 -14.40 1.23
C VAL A 2 13.56 -14.44 0.19
N SER A 3 12.67 -15.44 0.20
CA SER A 3 11.55 -15.47 -0.74
C SER A 3 10.54 -14.37 -0.41
N ARG A 4 9.73 -13.94 -1.38
CA ARG A 4 8.65 -12.96 -1.16
C ARG A 4 7.75 -13.35 0.02
N ALA A 5 7.34 -14.62 0.07
CA ALA A 5 6.49 -15.14 1.13
C ALA A 5 7.18 -15.08 2.50
N ASP A 6 8.47 -15.42 2.58
CA ASP A 6 9.24 -15.34 3.82
C ASP A 6 9.41 -13.89 4.31
N HIS A 7 9.61 -12.95 3.37
CA HIS A 7 9.68 -11.52 3.69
C HIS A 7 8.37 -11.05 4.31
N ILE A 8 7.23 -11.33 3.66
CA ILE A 8 5.90 -10.93 4.14
C ILE A 8 5.58 -11.58 5.47
N ALA A 9 5.88 -12.87 5.64
CA ALA A 9 5.69 -13.58 6.90
C ALA A 9 6.49 -12.94 8.05
N GLY A 10 7.69 -12.44 7.77
CA GLY A 10 8.55 -11.74 8.73
C GLY A 10 8.02 -10.37 9.18
N LEU A 11 7.11 -9.74 8.42
CA LEU A 11 6.53 -8.44 8.76
C LEU A 11 5.41 -8.52 9.82
N ASP A 12 4.85 -9.71 10.06
CA ASP A 12 3.76 -9.93 11.01
C ASP A 12 2.56 -8.98 10.78
N VAL A 13 2.18 -8.81 9.49
CA VAL A 13 1.16 -7.84 9.06
C VAL A 13 -0.19 -8.03 9.75
N GLY A 14 -0.49 -9.25 10.22
CA GLY A 14 -1.71 -9.56 10.98
C GLY A 14 -1.85 -8.77 12.29
N ARG A 15 -0.74 -8.26 12.85
CA ARG A 15 -0.75 -7.45 14.08
C ARG A 15 -0.93 -5.95 13.85
N LEU A 16 -0.81 -5.47 12.60
CA LEU A 16 -0.91 -4.04 12.31
C LEU A 16 -2.27 -3.49 12.71
N THR A 17 -2.26 -2.45 13.53
CA THR A 17 -3.45 -1.69 13.92
C THR A 17 -3.76 -0.63 12.86
N PRO A 18 -4.96 0.00 12.89
CA PRO A 18 -5.25 1.13 12.01
C PRO A 18 -4.21 2.25 12.09
N VAL A 19 -3.62 2.50 13.27
CA VAL A 19 -2.58 3.51 13.44
C VAL A 19 -1.29 3.12 12.72
N ASP A 20 -0.93 1.85 12.76
CA ASP A 20 0.27 1.35 12.06
C ASP A 20 0.10 1.46 10.54
N ILE A 21 -1.12 1.21 10.04
CA ILE A 21 -1.48 1.37 8.63
C ILE A 21 -1.38 2.83 8.21
N GLU A 22 -2.00 3.75 8.96
CA GLU A 22 -1.89 5.20 8.69
C GLU A 22 -0.41 5.64 8.67
N TYR A 23 0.38 5.16 9.63
CA TYR A 23 1.80 5.47 9.72
C TYR A 23 2.60 4.93 8.52
N PHE A 24 2.29 3.70 8.07
CA PHE A 24 2.92 3.12 6.89
C PHE A 24 2.71 4.00 5.66
N PHE A 25 1.47 4.34 5.33
CA PHE A 25 1.17 5.16 4.14
C PHE A 25 1.73 6.58 4.25
N LYS A 26 1.79 7.15 5.47
CA LYS A 26 2.44 8.45 5.69
C LYS A 26 3.95 8.45 5.43
N THR A 27 4.61 7.31 5.64
CA THR A 27 6.07 7.17 5.48
C THR A 27 6.49 6.52 4.16
N LEU A 28 5.52 6.08 3.35
CA LEU A 28 5.73 5.44 2.06
C LEU A 28 6.25 6.37 0.94
N PRO A 29 5.81 7.64 0.79
CA PRO A 29 6.20 8.49 -0.35
C PRO A 29 7.71 8.60 -0.60
N PRO A 30 8.59 8.82 0.41
CA PRO A 30 10.03 8.89 0.17
C PRO A 30 10.66 7.52 -0.11
N ARG A 31 9.95 6.41 0.10
CA ARG A 31 10.45 5.04 -0.09
C ARG A 31 10.15 4.48 -1.47
N VAL A 32 9.15 5.04 -2.18
CA VAL A 32 8.86 4.65 -3.56
C VAL A 32 9.96 5.19 -4.48
N PRO A 33 10.71 4.34 -5.20
CA PRO A 33 11.74 4.79 -6.11
C PRO A 33 11.13 5.49 -7.33
N LYS A 34 11.68 6.66 -7.69
CA LYS A 34 11.25 7.40 -8.91
C LYS A 34 11.81 6.80 -10.20
N ARG A 35 12.92 6.06 -10.08
CA ARG A 35 13.62 5.38 -11.17
C ARG A 35 14.25 4.11 -10.61
N VAL A 36 14.22 3.07 -11.41
CA VAL A 36 14.80 1.76 -11.12
C VAL A 36 15.53 1.25 -12.37
N SER A 37 16.39 0.24 -12.23
CA SER A 37 17.02 -0.46 -13.36
C SER A 37 15.98 -1.06 -14.29
N GLU A 38 16.36 -1.38 -15.53
CA GLU A 38 15.46 -2.00 -16.51
C GLU A 38 14.83 -3.30 -15.98
N ASP A 39 15.61 -4.11 -15.28
CA ASP A 39 15.17 -5.36 -14.67
C ASP A 39 14.08 -5.17 -13.60
N HIS A 40 14.02 -3.99 -12.98
CA HIS A 40 13.05 -3.64 -11.94
C HIS A 40 11.88 -2.77 -12.43
N GLN A 41 11.87 -2.35 -13.70
CA GLN A 41 10.79 -1.55 -14.28
C GLN A 41 9.43 -2.24 -14.16
N VAL A 42 9.39 -3.58 -14.27
CA VAL A 42 8.16 -4.37 -14.13
C VAL A 42 7.64 -4.30 -12.69
N LEU A 43 8.51 -4.46 -11.70
CA LEU A 43 8.16 -4.38 -10.27
C LEU A 43 7.66 -2.97 -9.91
N LEU A 44 8.31 -1.92 -10.40
CA LEU A 44 7.84 -0.55 -10.15
C LEU A 44 6.44 -0.32 -10.73
N ARG A 45 6.16 -0.82 -11.94
CA ARG A 45 4.81 -0.75 -12.52
C ARG A 45 3.78 -1.52 -11.71
N GLN A 46 4.12 -2.70 -11.19
CA GLN A 46 3.25 -3.48 -10.32
C GLN A 46 2.93 -2.74 -9.02
N LEU A 47 3.94 -2.13 -8.39
CA LEU A 47 3.75 -1.29 -7.20
C LEU A 47 2.80 -0.12 -7.50
N CYS A 48 2.99 0.59 -8.62
CA CYS A 48 2.11 1.68 -9.01
C CYS A 48 0.66 1.23 -9.20
N LEU A 49 0.44 0.12 -9.91
CA LEU A 49 -0.89 -0.47 -10.13
C LEU A 49 -1.54 -0.85 -8.80
N ARG A 50 -0.80 -1.50 -7.90
CA ARG A 50 -1.28 -1.89 -6.58
C ARG A 50 -1.74 -0.70 -5.75
N LEU A 51 -0.95 0.38 -5.73
CA LEU A 51 -1.32 1.61 -5.04
C LEU A 51 -2.57 2.25 -5.65
N HIS A 52 -2.67 2.24 -6.97
CA HIS A 52 -3.84 2.75 -7.68
C HIS A 52 -5.11 1.94 -7.35
N ASP A 53 -5.04 0.61 -7.44
CA ASP A 53 -6.15 -0.28 -7.11
C ASP A 53 -6.58 -0.14 -5.66
N LEU A 54 -5.62 0.07 -4.75
CA LEU A 54 -5.92 0.35 -3.34
C LEU A 54 -6.64 1.68 -3.15
N ALA A 55 -6.25 2.74 -3.87
CA ALA A 55 -6.96 4.03 -3.81
C ALA A 55 -8.41 3.88 -4.32
N ALA A 56 -8.62 3.11 -5.39
CA ALA A 56 -9.94 2.79 -5.90
C ALA A 56 -10.76 1.96 -4.88
N TYR A 57 -10.15 0.95 -4.26
CA TYR A 57 -10.77 0.13 -3.22
C TYR A 57 -11.23 0.96 -2.02
N LEU A 58 -10.44 1.95 -1.61
CA LEU A 58 -10.80 2.89 -0.52
C LEU A 58 -11.87 3.92 -0.94
N GLY A 59 -12.40 3.81 -2.15
CA GLY A 59 -13.54 4.59 -2.63
C GLY A 59 -13.17 5.99 -3.06
N ASP A 60 -11.96 6.21 -3.60
CA ASP A 60 -11.64 7.49 -4.23
C ASP A 60 -12.28 7.59 -5.63
N PRO A 61 -13.29 8.47 -5.84
CA PRO A 61 -13.95 8.62 -7.13
C PRO A 61 -13.03 9.16 -8.22
N LEU A 62 -11.88 9.73 -7.85
CA LEU A 62 -10.88 10.20 -8.81
C LEU A 62 -9.82 9.15 -9.13
N ALA A 63 -9.83 7.98 -8.48
CA ALA A 63 -8.83 6.95 -8.69
C ALA A 63 -8.69 6.60 -10.17
N GLU A 64 -9.80 6.35 -10.88
CA GLU A 64 -9.81 6.02 -12.32
C GLU A 64 -9.20 7.10 -13.23
N SER A 65 -9.12 8.34 -12.74
CA SER A 65 -8.56 9.48 -13.47
C SER A 65 -7.11 9.79 -13.12
N PHE A 66 -6.52 9.08 -12.17
CA PHE A 66 -5.14 9.29 -11.78
C PHE A 66 -4.19 8.78 -12.86
N ASP A 67 -3.17 9.58 -13.15
CA ASP A 67 -2.01 9.07 -13.88
C ASP A 67 -1.37 7.98 -13.01
N GLN A 68 -1.30 6.75 -13.55
CA GLN A 68 -0.70 5.61 -12.88
C GLN A 68 0.78 5.85 -12.52
N ASN A 69 1.43 6.84 -13.17
CA ASN A 69 2.80 7.23 -12.86
C ASN A 69 2.90 8.31 -11.76
N ASP A 70 1.79 8.96 -11.38
CA ASP A 70 1.76 9.96 -10.31
C ASP A 70 1.48 9.31 -8.95
N VAL A 71 2.45 8.52 -8.49
CA VAL A 71 2.37 7.80 -7.21
C VAL A 71 2.17 8.76 -6.03
N SER A 72 2.70 9.98 -6.10
CA SER A 72 2.57 10.97 -5.02
C SER A 72 1.10 11.36 -4.80
N ARG A 73 0.34 11.54 -5.89
CA ARG A 73 -1.08 11.86 -5.82
C ARG A 73 -1.90 10.67 -5.33
N VAL A 74 -1.61 9.46 -5.81
CA VAL A 74 -2.25 8.23 -5.35
C VAL A 74 -2.05 8.03 -3.83
N LEU A 75 -0.81 8.16 -3.35
CA LEU A 75 -0.49 8.03 -1.92
C LEU A 75 -1.16 9.10 -1.05
N SER A 76 -1.23 10.33 -1.55
CA SER A 76 -1.95 11.41 -0.84
C SER A 76 -3.43 11.09 -0.70
N SER A 77 -4.05 10.57 -1.77
CA SER A 77 -5.45 10.14 -1.73
C SER A 77 -5.67 9.00 -0.71
N ILE A 78 -4.84 7.95 -0.75
CA ILE A 78 -4.90 6.86 0.22
C ILE A 78 -4.81 7.42 1.65
N GLY A 79 -3.84 8.30 1.92
CA GLY A 79 -3.68 8.96 3.21
C GLY A 79 -4.94 9.70 3.67
N GLU A 80 -5.51 10.55 2.81
CA GLU A 80 -6.75 11.27 3.11
C GLU A 80 -7.94 10.32 3.39
N ARG A 81 -8.06 9.22 2.64
CA ARG A 81 -9.14 8.25 2.84
C ARG A 81 -8.99 7.53 4.17
N LEU A 82 -7.77 7.12 4.52
CA LEU A 82 -7.47 6.52 5.81
C LEU A 82 -7.74 7.49 6.97
N GLU A 83 -7.37 8.77 6.84
CA GLU A 83 -7.67 9.79 7.85
C GLU A 83 -9.17 10.05 8.00
N ARG A 84 -9.93 10.02 6.89
CA ARG A 84 -11.40 10.17 6.91
C ARG A 84 -12.09 8.94 7.52
N MET A 85 -11.50 7.76 7.42
CA MET A 85 -11.99 6.56 8.10
C MET A 85 -11.85 6.73 9.62
N LYS A 86 -12.96 7.01 10.29
CA LYS A 86 -12.96 7.21 11.75
C LYS A 86 -12.64 5.88 12.46
N ARG A 87 -12.04 5.94 13.66
CA ARG A 87 -11.81 4.76 14.53
C ARG A 87 -13.06 3.88 14.73
N ARG A 88 -14.26 4.46 14.66
CA ARG A 88 -15.53 3.71 14.75
C ARG A 88 -15.84 2.92 13.48
N GLU A 89 -15.47 3.43 12.32
CA GLU A 89 -15.63 2.77 11.01
C GLU A 89 -14.63 1.62 10.85
N TRP A 90 -13.39 1.81 11.31
CA TRP A 90 -12.42 0.71 11.48
C TRP A 90 -12.96 -0.41 12.36
N ARG A 91 -13.73 -0.07 13.40
CA ARG A 91 -14.38 -1.01 14.33
C ARG A 91 -15.73 -1.54 13.85
N ALA A 92 -16.25 -1.07 12.70
CA ALA A 92 -17.51 -1.58 12.16
C ALA A 92 -17.33 -3.06 11.80
N ARG A 93 -18.11 -3.92 12.47
CA ARG A 93 -17.76 -5.32 12.77
C ARG A 93 -17.39 -6.22 11.58
N VAL A 94 -17.88 -5.94 10.38
CA VAL A 94 -17.61 -6.76 9.19
C VAL A 94 -16.91 -5.96 8.09
N ALA A 95 -17.41 -4.77 7.77
CA ALA A 95 -16.81 -3.90 6.76
C ALA A 95 -15.42 -3.40 7.20
N GLY A 96 -15.28 -2.91 8.43
CA GLY A 96 -14.01 -2.43 8.97
C GLY A 96 -12.97 -3.53 9.10
N THR A 97 -13.37 -4.74 9.50
CA THR A 97 -12.47 -5.90 9.60
C THR A 97 -11.97 -6.36 8.23
N ARG A 98 -12.82 -6.35 7.20
CA ARG A 98 -12.42 -6.70 5.82
C ARG A 98 -11.46 -5.68 5.23
N VAL A 99 -11.74 -4.38 5.40
CA VAL A 99 -10.85 -3.31 4.94
C VAL A 99 -9.51 -3.37 5.66
N LEU A 100 -9.52 -3.59 6.98
CA LEU A 100 -8.31 -3.75 7.78
C LEU A 100 -7.47 -4.94 7.30
N GLN A 101 -8.09 -6.08 7.02
CA GLN A 101 -7.37 -7.24 6.50
C GLN A 101 -6.79 -6.97 5.11
N HIS A 102 -7.58 -6.42 4.19
CA HIS A 102 -7.11 -6.10 2.85
C HIS A 102 -5.90 -5.17 2.88
N LEU A 103 -5.93 -4.12 3.71
CA LEU A 103 -4.79 -3.21 3.87
C LEU A 103 -3.54 -3.88 4.43
N ARG A 104 -3.68 -4.86 5.33
CA ARG A 104 -2.54 -5.62 5.84
C ARG A 104 -1.90 -6.46 4.75
N ASP A 105 -2.72 -7.10 3.93
CA ASP A 105 -2.25 -7.90 2.80
C ASP A 105 -1.53 -7.00 1.79
N GLU A 106 -2.11 -5.84 1.45
CA GLU A 106 -1.48 -4.88 0.56
C GLU A 106 -0.17 -4.30 1.11
N ILE A 107 -0.09 -4.01 2.42
CA ILE A 107 1.16 -3.54 3.05
C ILE A 107 2.27 -4.59 2.92
N GLY A 108 1.94 -5.87 3.11
CA GLY A 108 2.90 -6.96 2.95
C GLY A 108 3.47 -6.98 1.54
N GLU A 109 2.60 -6.92 0.56
CA GLU A 109 2.97 -6.95 -0.85
C GLU A 109 3.74 -5.69 -1.30
N ILE A 110 3.29 -4.49 -0.90
CA ILE A 110 4.00 -3.23 -1.16
C ILE A 110 5.42 -3.29 -0.57
N SER A 111 5.55 -3.79 0.66
CA SER A 111 6.84 -3.91 1.33
C SER A 111 7.77 -4.89 0.60
N ALA A 112 7.23 -6.00 0.11
CA ALA A 112 7.98 -6.96 -0.69
C ALA A 112 8.42 -6.39 -2.05
N ASP A 113 7.54 -5.66 -2.75
CA ASP A 113 7.89 -4.98 -4.01
C ASP A 113 9.07 -4.02 -3.81
N LEU A 114 9.02 -3.22 -2.73
CA LEU A 114 10.10 -2.31 -2.37
C LEU A 114 11.39 -3.05 -1.99
N TYR A 115 11.28 -4.16 -1.26
CA TYR A 115 12.42 -4.96 -0.84
C TYR A 115 13.12 -5.62 -2.04
N GLU A 116 12.37 -6.23 -2.95
CA GLU A 116 12.90 -6.85 -4.17
C GLU A 116 13.61 -5.81 -5.05
N MET A 117 13.00 -4.65 -5.26
CA MET A 117 13.64 -3.54 -5.99
C MET A 117 14.91 -3.00 -5.32
N SER A 118 15.05 -3.15 -3.99
CA SER A 118 16.21 -2.68 -3.22
C SER A 118 17.36 -3.68 -3.13
N THR A 119 17.09 -4.97 -3.38
CA THR A 119 18.04 -6.07 -3.17
C THR A 119 18.49 -6.75 -4.46
N GLY A 120 17.83 -6.48 -5.59
CA GLY A 120 18.25 -6.87 -6.93
C GLY A 120 19.26 -5.93 -7.57
#